data_AF-A0A4C1ZIG0-F1
#
_entry.id   AF-A0A4C1ZIG0-F1
#
_cell.length_a   1.000
_cell.length_b   1.000
_cell.length_c   1.000
_cell.angle_alpha   90.00
_cell.angle_beta   90.00
_cell.angle_gamma   90.00
#
_symmetry.space_group_name_H-M   'P 1'
#
loop_
_entity.id
_entity.type
_entity.pdbx_description
1 polymer ?
#
loop_
_entity_poly.entity_id
_entity_poly.type
_entity_poly.pdbx_seq_one_letter_code
_entity_poly.pdbx_strand_id
1 'polypeptide(L)'
;MSCRHTAMETCAATDRSDRDPVGEGIRRQELQKTKPKSRDTKNGLKALYKLISKRINLDYKADRIRIIEKHLNITNSVNKACKELRTHKSWIGELKNKTKNTQNRTEILKIATEFYRNLYSFPNHYTYELSDTNKTEPKADIGETEVVKGIKSLKERKIQATTRSLMKS
;
A
#
# COMPACT_ATOMS: atom_id res chain seq x y z
N MET A 1 33.28 -41.42 28.13
CA MET A 1 33.50 -40.73 26.84
C MET A 1 32.61 -41.41 25.81
N SER A 2 31.59 -40.74 25.28
CA SER A 2 30.86 -41.24 24.10
C SER A 2 30.32 -40.05 23.32
N CYS A 3 30.66 -40.03 22.04
CA CYS A 3 30.61 -38.89 21.14
C CYS A 3 29.18 -38.55 20.70
N ARG A 4 28.87 -37.26 20.75
CA ARG A 4 27.71 -36.63 20.11
C ARG A 4 27.80 -36.84 18.60
N HIS A 5 26.80 -37.48 18.00
CA HIS A 5 26.58 -37.41 16.55
C HIS A 5 25.61 -36.25 16.30
N THR A 6 26.16 -35.13 15.85
CA THR A 6 25.41 -33.98 15.34
C THR A 6 25.04 -34.28 13.90
N ALA A 7 23.78 -34.61 13.62
CA ALA A 7 23.28 -34.66 12.25
C ALA A 7 23.13 -33.23 11.73
N MET A 8 24.01 -32.82 10.82
CA MET A 8 23.80 -31.62 10.03
C MET A 8 22.67 -31.89 9.03
N GLU A 9 21.47 -31.40 9.32
CA GLU A 9 20.43 -31.26 8.30
C GLU A 9 20.85 -30.17 7.32
N THR A 10 21.28 -30.61 6.15
CA THR A 10 21.48 -29.74 4.99
C THR A 10 20.12 -29.19 4.55
N CYS A 11 19.84 -27.94 4.90
CA CYS A 11 18.75 -27.18 4.32
C CYS A 11 18.97 -27.08 2.80
N ALA A 12 18.19 -27.83 2.03
CA ALA A 12 18.11 -27.68 0.59
C ALA A 12 17.68 -26.25 0.26
N ALA A 13 18.64 -25.43 -0.17
CA ALA A 13 18.38 -24.14 -0.78
C ALA A 13 17.75 -24.41 -2.15
N THR A 14 16.42 -24.49 -2.21
CA THR A 14 15.72 -24.49 -3.49
C THR A 14 16.00 -23.17 -4.18
N ASP A 15 16.64 -23.30 -5.33
CA ASP A 15 16.99 -22.31 -6.32
C ASP A 15 15.97 -21.15 -6.42
N ARG A 16 16.47 -19.92 -6.30
CA ARG A 16 15.65 -18.69 -6.39
C ARG A 16 15.69 -18.08 -7.79
N SER A 17 16.33 -18.72 -8.78
CA SER A 17 16.61 -18.09 -10.07
C SER A 17 15.48 -18.15 -11.12
N ASP A 18 14.49 -19.05 -11.00
CA ASP A 18 13.53 -19.29 -12.11
C ASP A 18 12.07 -18.91 -11.81
N ARG A 19 11.81 -17.74 -11.22
CA ARG A 19 10.44 -17.36 -10.82
C ARG A 19 10.01 -15.97 -11.25
N ASP A 20 9.75 -15.82 -12.54
CA ASP A 20 9.18 -14.62 -13.16
C ASP A 20 7.83 -14.21 -12.50
N PRO A 21 7.79 -13.08 -11.76
CA PRO A 21 6.57 -12.58 -11.12
C PRO A 21 5.54 -12.05 -12.14
N VAL A 22 5.98 -11.67 -13.35
CA VAL A 22 5.10 -11.13 -14.40
C VAL A 22 4.24 -12.23 -15.00
N GLY A 23 4.85 -13.39 -15.28
CA GLY A 23 4.16 -14.56 -15.83
C GLY A 23 3.02 -15.10 -14.95
N GLU A 24 3.17 -15.09 -13.63
CA GLU A 24 2.12 -15.60 -12.71
C GLU A 24 0.88 -14.69 -12.64
N GLY A 25 1.09 -13.37 -12.74
CA GLY A 25 0.01 -12.39 -12.78
C GLY A 25 -0.82 -12.50 -14.07
N ILE A 26 -0.14 -12.70 -15.20
CA ILE A 26 -0.76 -12.91 -16.52
C ILE A 26 -1.53 -14.24 -16.53
N ARG A 27 -0.91 -15.33 -16.08
CA ARG A 27 -1.54 -16.65 -15.99
C ARG A 27 -2.80 -16.67 -15.11
N ARG A 28 -2.79 -15.91 -14.01
CA ARG A 28 -4.00 -15.72 -13.17
C ARG A 28 -5.13 -15.07 -13.96
N GLN A 29 -4.83 -14.03 -14.74
CA GLN A 29 -5.83 -13.32 -15.54
C GLN A 29 -6.41 -14.20 -16.65
N GLU A 30 -5.57 -15.01 -17.31
CA GLU A 30 -6.00 -15.97 -18.33
C GLU A 30 -6.98 -17.01 -17.76
N LEU A 31 -6.61 -17.65 -16.64
CA LEU A 31 -7.45 -18.65 -15.96
C LEU A 31 -8.75 -18.07 -15.37
N GLN A 32 -8.79 -16.75 -15.11
CA GLN A 32 -10.02 -16.09 -14.67
C GLN A 32 -11.04 -15.96 -15.80
N LYS A 33 -10.57 -15.72 -17.03
CA LYS A 33 -11.40 -15.45 -18.22
C LYS A 33 -12.08 -16.71 -18.75
N THR A 34 -11.48 -17.89 -18.59
CA THR A 34 -12.06 -19.15 -19.08
C THR A 34 -13.35 -19.53 -18.32
N LYS A 35 -14.44 -19.78 -19.05
CA LYS A 35 -15.71 -20.34 -18.52
C LYS A 35 -16.21 -21.45 -19.47
N PRO A 36 -16.80 -22.55 -18.96
CA PRO A 36 -16.94 -22.94 -17.56
C PRO A 36 -15.60 -23.41 -16.95
N LYS A 37 -15.46 -23.29 -15.62
CA LYS A 37 -14.19 -23.62 -14.93
C LYS A 37 -14.18 -25.06 -14.43
N SER A 38 -13.27 -25.87 -14.98
CA SER A 38 -12.91 -27.19 -14.44
C SER A 38 -12.41 -27.10 -12.98
N ARG A 39 -12.44 -28.22 -12.26
CA ARG A 39 -11.89 -28.34 -10.90
C ARG A 39 -10.40 -28.00 -10.87
N ASP A 40 -9.65 -28.40 -11.89
CA ASP A 40 -8.21 -28.17 -11.95
C ASP A 40 -7.87 -26.70 -12.15
N THR A 41 -8.63 -25.99 -12.99
CA THR A 41 -8.45 -24.54 -13.16
C THR A 41 -8.83 -23.76 -11.91
N LYS A 42 -9.84 -24.19 -11.15
CA LYS A 42 -10.17 -23.63 -9.82
C LYS A 42 -9.03 -23.82 -8.82
N ASN A 43 -8.45 -25.02 -8.76
CA ASN A 43 -7.33 -25.34 -7.88
C ASN A 43 -6.07 -24.55 -8.26
N GLY A 44 -5.74 -24.49 -9.55
CA GLY A 44 -4.63 -23.69 -10.08
C GLY A 44 -4.79 -22.20 -9.74
N LEU A 45 -6.00 -21.66 -9.88
CA LEU A 45 -6.29 -20.28 -9.53
C LEU A 45 -6.11 -20.01 -8.02
N LYS A 46 -6.59 -20.93 -7.17
CA LYS A 46 -6.38 -20.85 -5.71
C LYS A 46 -4.89 -20.87 -5.35
N ALA A 47 -4.09 -21.71 -6.02
CA ALA A 47 -2.65 -21.76 -5.81
C ALA A 47 -1.98 -20.45 -6.22
N LEU A 48 -2.35 -19.89 -7.38
CA LEU A 48 -1.83 -18.60 -7.86
C LEU A 48 -2.15 -17.45 -6.91
N TYR A 49 -3.39 -17.38 -6.38
CA TYR A 49 -3.73 -16.36 -5.39
C TYR A 49 -2.85 -16.46 -4.14
N LYS A 50 -2.71 -17.67 -3.57
CA LYS A 50 -1.87 -17.88 -2.40
C LYS A 50 -0.42 -17.49 -2.66
N LEU A 51 0.10 -17.83 -3.83
CA LEU A 51 1.47 -17.56 -4.23
C LEU A 51 1.70 -16.05 -4.37
N ILE A 52 0.83 -15.34 -5.09
CA ILE A 52 0.91 -13.88 -5.25
C ILE A 52 0.81 -13.18 -3.90
N SER A 53 -0.14 -13.56 -3.05
CA SER A 53 -0.24 -13.00 -1.69
C SER A 53 1.03 -13.26 -0.86
N LYS A 54 1.65 -14.43 -1.01
CA LYS A 54 2.92 -14.74 -0.34
C LYS A 54 4.05 -13.82 -0.82
N ARG A 55 4.17 -13.59 -2.13
CA ARG A 55 5.18 -12.68 -2.70
C ARG A 55 4.99 -11.25 -2.22
N ILE A 56 3.78 -10.71 -2.31
CA ILE A 56 3.41 -9.38 -1.82
C ILE A 56 3.82 -9.21 -0.33
N ASN A 57 3.52 -10.21 0.50
CA ASN A 57 3.89 -10.19 1.91
C ASN A 57 5.41 -10.23 2.14
N LEU A 58 6.18 -10.90 1.28
CA LEU A 58 7.64 -10.92 1.36
C LEU A 58 8.21 -9.55 0.96
N ASP A 59 7.70 -8.95 -0.11
CA ASP A 59 8.11 -7.63 -0.57
C ASP A 59 7.85 -6.56 0.50
N TYR A 60 6.66 -6.55 1.11
CA TYR A 60 6.36 -5.64 2.22
C TYR A 60 7.29 -5.83 3.42
N LYS A 61 7.69 -7.07 3.74
CA LYS A 61 8.63 -7.34 4.83
C LYS A 61 10.02 -6.82 4.49
N ALA A 62 10.51 -7.06 3.28
CA ALA A 62 11.80 -6.59 2.82
C ALA A 62 11.86 -5.06 2.79
N ASP A 63 10.83 -4.42 2.24
CA ASP A 63 10.68 -2.97 2.20
C ASP A 63 10.69 -2.36 3.61
N ARG A 64 9.96 -2.96 4.54
CA ARG A 64 9.91 -2.50 5.93
C ARG A 64 11.27 -2.61 6.62
N ILE A 65 11.99 -3.72 6.42
CA ILE A 65 13.35 -3.89 6.96
C ILE A 65 14.28 -2.82 6.38
N ARG A 66 14.24 -2.60 5.07
CA ARG A 66 15.05 -1.57 4.40
C ARG A 66 14.80 -0.18 4.97
N ILE A 67 13.55 0.18 5.26
CA ILE A 67 13.21 1.49 5.86
C ILE A 67 13.75 1.58 7.30
N ILE A 68 13.64 0.51 8.08
CA ILE A 68 14.18 0.46 9.44
C ILE A 68 15.70 0.63 9.42
N GLU A 69 16.40 -0.12 8.58
CA GLU A 69 17.85 -0.01 8.39
C GLU A 69 18.24 1.39 7.94
N LYS A 70 17.48 2.01 7.03
CA LYS A 70 17.70 3.41 6.63
C LYS A 70 17.62 4.37 7.81
N HIS A 71 16.62 4.21 8.68
CA HIS A 71 16.47 5.06 9.86
C HIS A 71 17.59 4.85 10.88
N LEU A 72 18.06 3.62 11.06
CA LEU A 72 19.16 3.29 11.97
C LEU A 72 20.51 3.75 11.42
N ASN A 73 20.81 3.49 10.14
CA ASN A 73 22.15 3.68 9.58
C ASN A 73 22.37 5.09 9.01
N ILE A 74 21.34 5.70 8.41
CA ILE A 74 21.48 7.02 7.77
C ILE A 74 21.06 8.13 8.73
N THR A 75 19.89 7.97 9.36
CA THR A 75 19.30 9.02 10.21
C THR A 75 19.67 8.85 11.69
N ASN A 76 20.29 7.74 12.09
CA ASN A 76 20.55 7.37 13.50
C ASN A 76 19.34 7.56 14.42
N SER A 77 18.13 7.41 13.89
CA SER A 77 16.89 7.73 14.59
C SER A 77 16.18 6.46 15.01
N VAL A 78 16.50 6.00 16.22
CA VAL A 78 15.85 4.85 16.87
C VAL A 78 14.34 5.07 16.98
N ASN A 79 13.91 6.30 17.29
CA ASN A 79 12.48 6.64 17.38
C ASN A 79 11.73 6.42 16.05
N LYS A 80 12.35 6.72 14.90
CA LYS A 80 11.74 6.48 13.58
C LYS A 80 11.71 4.98 13.26
N ALA A 81 12.80 4.26 13.52
CA ALA A 81 12.84 2.80 13.38
C ALA A 81 11.76 2.09 14.24
N CYS A 82 11.60 2.52 15.50
CA CYS A 82 10.57 2.00 16.40
C CYS A 82 9.15 2.29 15.92
N LYS A 83 8.90 3.41 15.21
CA LYS A 83 7.59 3.71 14.62
C LYS A 83 7.24 2.72 13.50
N GLU A 84 8.19 2.38 12.65
CA GLU A 84 8.00 1.39 11.59
C GLU A 84 7.85 -0.05 12.15
N LEU A 85 8.45 -0.32 13.31
CA LEU A 85 8.28 -1.58 14.03
C LEU A 85 6.90 -1.77 14.68
N ARG A 86 6.15 -0.70 14.93
CA ARG A 86 4.80 -0.80 15.51
C ARG A 86 3.82 -1.42 14.52
N THR A 87 3.32 -2.62 14.86
CA THR A 87 2.31 -3.37 14.09
C THR A 87 0.91 -2.77 14.20
N HIS A 88 0.65 -1.96 15.23
CA HIS A 88 -0.66 -1.36 15.50
C HIS A 88 -0.55 0.16 15.46
N LYS A 89 -1.27 0.80 14.52
CA LYS A 89 -1.39 2.26 14.49
C LYS A 89 -2.28 2.71 15.64
N SER A 90 -1.77 3.61 16.49
CA SER A 90 -2.43 4.06 17.72
C SER A 90 -3.69 4.89 17.51
N TRP A 91 -3.94 5.40 16.29
CA TRP A 91 -5.18 6.12 15.99
C TRP A 91 -6.42 5.21 16.10
N ILE A 92 -6.22 3.89 16.14
CA ILE A 92 -7.27 2.91 16.46
C ILE A 92 -7.07 2.38 17.90
N GLY A 93 -6.80 3.29 18.85
CA GLY A 93 -6.50 2.95 20.24
C GLY A 93 -7.65 2.22 20.93
N GLU A 94 -8.90 2.54 20.57
CA GLU A 94 -10.09 2.00 21.22
C GLU A 94 -10.52 0.63 20.69
N LEU A 95 -10.12 0.24 19.46
CA LEU A 95 -10.33 -1.13 18.95
C LEU A 95 -9.27 -2.12 19.49
N LYS A 96 -8.37 -1.68 20.39
CA LYS A 96 -7.42 -2.58 21.08
C LYS A 96 -8.10 -3.50 22.09
N ASN A 97 -9.31 -3.14 22.54
CA ASN A 97 -10.13 -4.09 23.26
C ASN A 97 -10.43 -5.22 22.29
N LYS A 98 -9.88 -6.40 22.58
CA LYS A 98 -10.00 -7.65 21.81
C LYS A 98 -11.46 -8.09 21.71
N THR A 99 -12.31 -7.29 21.08
CA THR A 99 -13.67 -7.66 20.76
C THR A 99 -13.59 -8.84 19.81
N LYS A 100 -14.36 -9.88 20.14
CA LYS A 100 -14.53 -11.07 19.31
C LYS A 100 -14.85 -10.58 17.90
N ASN A 101 -14.18 -11.14 16.90
CA ASN A 101 -14.50 -10.87 15.50
C ASN A 101 -15.91 -11.41 15.24
N THR A 102 -16.92 -10.55 15.35
CA THR A 102 -18.32 -10.93 15.19
C THR A 102 -18.79 -10.68 13.76
N GLN A 103 -19.42 -11.68 13.15
CA GLN A 103 -20.09 -11.57 11.84
C GLN A 103 -21.59 -11.21 11.96
N ASN A 104 -22.14 -11.21 13.18
CA ASN A 104 -23.52 -10.82 13.46
C ASN A 104 -23.70 -9.31 13.30
N ARG A 105 -24.61 -8.90 12.39
CA ARG A 105 -24.91 -7.51 12.07
C ARG A 105 -25.30 -6.67 13.30
N THR A 106 -26.03 -7.24 14.25
CA THR A 106 -26.52 -6.52 15.44
C THR A 106 -25.38 -6.21 16.40
N GLU A 107 -24.46 -7.15 16.59
CA GLU A 107 -23.27 -6.94 17.41
C GLU A 107 -22.31 -5.93 16.76
N ILE A 108 -22.15 -6.00 15.44
CA ILE A 108 -21.36 -5.01 14.67
C ILE A 108 -21.90 -3.60 14.89
N LEU A 109 -23.23 -3.43 14.77
CA LEU A 109 -23.86 -2.13 15.03
C LEU A 109 -23.63 -1.66 16.46
N LYS A 110 -23.82 -2.54 17.45
CA LYS A 110 -23.63 -2.18 18.86
C LYS A 110 -22.20 -1.70 19.13
N ILE A 111 -21.20 -2.44 18.65
CA ILE A 111 -19.78 -2.08 18.79
C ILE A 111 -19.49 -0.73 18.11
N ALA A 112 -20.00 -0.52 16.89
CA ALA A 112 -19.82 0.73 16.17
C ALA A 112 -20.48 1.91 16.89
N THR A 113 -21.72 1.75 17.35
CA THR A 113 -22.44 2.78 18.11
C THR A 113 -21.75 3.12 19.41
N GLU A 114 -21.27 2.13 20.16
CA GLU A 114 -20.49 2.35 21.40
C GLU A 114 -19.19 3.09 21.12
N PHE A 115 -18.45 2.69 20.09
CA PHE A 115 -17.22 3.36 19.67
C PHE A 115 -17.47 4.83 19.32
N TYR A 116 -18.41 5.12 18.41
CA TYR A 116 -18.67 6.51 18.00
C TYR A 116 -19.27 7.34 19.13
N ARG A 117 -20.11 6.75 19.99
CA ARG A 117 -20.60 7.43 21.19
C ARG A 117 -19.42 7.86 22.05
N ASN A 118 -18.49 6.95 22.37
CA ASN A 118 -17.33 7.27 23.21
C ASN A 118 -16.40 8.30 22.54
N LEU A 119 -16.16 8.16 21.23
CA LEU A 119 -15.33 9.07 20.44
C LEU A 119 -15.82 10.52 20.53
N TYR A 120 -17.13 10.73 20.60
CA TYR A 120 -17.75 12.07 20.65
C TYR A 120 -18.36 12.42 22.02
N SER A 121 -18.22 11.57 23.04
CA SER A 121 -18.79 11.82 24.38
C SER A 121 -17.95 12.78 25.22
N PHE A 122 -16.66 12.92 24.93
CA PHE A 122 -15.81 13.89 25.62
C PHE A 122 -15.86 15.24 24.90
N PRO A 123 -16.19 16.35 25.59
CA PRO A 123 -15.91 17.67 25.07
C PRO A 123 -14.38 17.76 24.86
N ASN A 124 -13.96 18.07 23.63
CA ASN A 124 -12.57 18.04 23.19
C ASN A 124 -11.67 18.91 24.11
N HIS A 125 -11.02 18.30 25.10
CA HIS A 125 -9.86 18.89 25.81
C HIS A 125 -8.53 18.54 25.12
N TYR A 126 -8.58 17.98 23.91
CA TYR A 126 -7.39 17.84 23.09
C TYR A 126 -7.16 19.18 22.40
N THR A 127 -6.25 19.97 22.95
CA THR A 127 -5.53 21.01 22.20
C THR A 127 -4.70 20.30 21.14
N TYR A 128 -5.34 19.86 20.06
CA TYR A 128 -4.64 19.79 18.80
C TYR A 128 -4.29 21.25 18.51
N GLU A 129 -3.01 21.59 18.62
CA GLU A 129 -2.47 22.61 17.75
C GLU A 129 -2.80 22.14 16.33
N LEU A 130 -3.94 22.57 15.81
CA LEU A 130 -4.15 22.67 14.39
C LEU A 130 -3.01 23.57 13.95
N SER A 131 -1.92 22.99 13.48
CA SER A 131 -0.92 23.72 12.72
C SER A 131 -1.72 24.42 11.63
N ASP A 132 -1.83 25.73 11.77
CA ASP A 132 -2.70 26.57 10.97
C ASP A 132 -2.28 26.44 9.51
N THR A 133 -2.90 25.50 8.79
CA THR A 133 -2.70 25.34 7.36
C THR A 133 -3.45 26.43 6.59
N ASN A 134 -4.04 27.42 7.29
CA ASN A 134 -4.42 28.70 6.70
C ASN A 134 -3.22 29.67 6.59
N LYS A 135 -2.01 29.15 6.35
CA LYS A 135 -1.17 29.83 5.37
C LYS A 135 -1.84 29.64 4.01
N THR A 136 -2.84 30.46 3.75
CA THR A 136 -3.13 30.90 2.40
C THR A 136 -1.83 31.52 1.92
N GLU A 137 -0.96 30.71 1.30
CA GLU A 137 0.11 31.27 0.52
C GLU A 137 -0.57 32.22 -0.47
N PRO A 138 -0.16 33.49 -0.55
CA PRO A 138 -0.71 34.39 -1.53
C PRO A 138 -0.49 33.71 -2.88
N LYS A 139 -1.60 33.24 -3.48
CA LYS A 139 -1.58 32.67 -4.82
C LYS A 139 -0.95 33.74 -5.69
N ALA A 140 0.23 33.46 -6.22
CA ALA A 140 0.94 34.41 -7.06
C ALA A 140 -0.03 34.90 -8.12
N ASP A 141 -0.22 36.21 -8.16
CA ASP A 141 -1.08 36.83 -9.15
C ASP A 141 -0.50 36.51 -10.51
N ILE A 142 -1.25 35.75 -11.32
CA ILE A 142 -0.79 35.34 -12.64
C ILE A 142 -0.94 36.59 -13.51
N GLY A 143 0.15 37.33 -13.69
CA GLY A 143 0.15 38.56 -14.44
C GLY A 143 -0.43 38.37 -15.85
N GLU A 144 -1.16 39.37 -16.34
CA GLU A 144 -1.86 39.34 -17.63
C GLU A 144 -0.93 38.91 -18.80
N THR A 145 0.36 39.25 -18.72
CA THR A 145 1.38 38.89 -19.69
C THR A 145 1.66 37.37 -19.74
N GLU A 146 1.62 36.69 -18.60
CA GLU A 146 1.78 35.24 -18.51
C GLU A 146 0.56 34.51 -19.08
N VAL A 147 -0.64 35.03 -18.80
CA VAL A 147 -1.90 34.52 -19.37
C VAL A 147 -1.88 34.63 -20.91
N VAL A 148 -1.50 35.80 -21.45
CA VAL A 148 -1.41 36.02 -22.89
C VAL A 148 -0.37 35.09 -23.54
N LYS A 149 0.78 34.89 -22.89
CA LYS A 149 1.83 33.96 -23.37
C LYS A 149 1.33 32.51 -23.37
N GLY A 150 0.60 32.11 -22.31
CA GLY A 150 -0.05 30.81 -22.22
C GLY A 150 -1.02 30.57 -23.38
N ILE A 151 -1.91 31.52 -23.64
CA ILE A 151 -2.90 31.45 -24.73
C ILE A 151 -2.23 31.33 -26.10
N LYS A 152 -1.18 32.12 -26.37
CA LYS A 152 -0.43 32.04 -27.65
C LYS A 152 0.19 30.67 -27.85
N SER A 153 0.89 30.14 -26.83
CA SER A 153 1.53 28.82 -26.90
C SER A 153 0.54 27.67 -27.13
N LEU A 154 -0.69 27.81 -26.64
CA LEU A 154 -1.74 26.81 -26.80
C LEU A 154 -2.29 26.82 -28.23
N LYS A 155 -2.49 28.01 -28.81
CA LYS A 155 -2.90 28.17 -30.21
C LYS A 155 -1.86 27.59 -31.17
N GLU A 156 -0.58 27.87 -30.95
CA GLU A 156 0.52 27.34 -31.76
C GLU A 156 0.59 25.81 -31.70
N ARG A 157 0.50 25.23 -30.49
CA ARG A 157 0.47 23.77 -30.32
C ARG A 157 -0.72 23.11 -31.02
N LYS A 158 -1.89 23.74 -31.00
CA LYS A 158 -3.07 23.23 -31.71
C LYS A 158 -2.86 23.21 -33.23
N ILE A 159 -2.27 24.27 -33.79
CA ILE A 159 -1.97 24.35 -35.24
C ILE A 159 -0.93 23.28 -35.64
N GLN A 160 0.12 23.10 -34.83
CA GLN A 160 1.13 22.06 -35.06
C GLN A 160 0.55 20.64 -34.97
N ALA A 161 -0.39 20.40 -34.06
CA ALA A 161 -1.06 19.10 -33.95
C ALA A 161 -1.92 18.79 -35.18
N THR A 162 -2.68 19.78 -35.68
CA THR A 162 -3.53 19.62 -36.87
C THR A 162 -2.70 19.39 -38.14
N THR A 163 -1.63 20.16 -38.33
CA THR A 163 -0.73 20.02 -39.50
C THR A 163 0.00 18.68 -39.52
N ARG A 164 0.46 18.18 -38.35
CA ARG A 164 1.03 16.83 -38.23
C ARG A 164 0.03 15.71 -38.51
N SER A 165 -1.26 15.94 -38.25
CA SER A 165 -2.30 14.97 -38.58
C SER A 165 -2.58 14.92 -40.08
N LEU A 166 -2.54 16.07 -40.77
CA LEU A 166 -2.77 16.17 -42.21
C LEU A 166 -1.63 15.59 -43.05
N MET A 167 -0.37 15.66 -42.59
CA MET A 167 0.78 15.08 -43.31
C MET A 167 0.96 13.55 -43.09
N LYS A 168 0.09 12.92 -42.28
CA LYS A 168 0.09 11.47 -42.02
C LYS A 168 -1.07 10.74 -42.68
N SER A 169 -1.93 11.46 -43.40
CA SER A 169 -2.97 10.94 -44.30
C SER A 169 -2.49 11.00 -45.74
#